data_AF-A0A0D4CNV3-F1
#
_entry.id   AF-A0A0D4CNV3-F1
#
_cell.length_a   1.000
_cell.length_b   1.000
_cell.length_c   1.000
_cell.angle_alpha   90.00
_cell.angle_beta   90.00
_cell.angle_gamma   90.00
#
_symmetry.space_group_name_H-M   'P 1'
#
loop_
_entity.id
_entity.type
_entity.pdbx_description
1 polymer ?
#
loop_
_entity_poly.entity_id
_entity_poly.type
_entity_poly.pdbx_seq_one_letter_code
_entity_poly.pdbx_strand_id
1 'polypeptide(L)'
;MDVLKKYDELKLTKQRYFALIPKTIFIDGLSAQAIGLYAYLVFKSAPQTQFNGKQGWQNVSFRYICQDLSLSNKNAQNTNSYAVKGIQNTLNELEEAGYITTNHYKWISKTWFNVIINPVDKSDGFATLYPNVMNQLLNRADRGSNTLKRFALYVAMRSCTFSNDDSSKVIGATPTYLGNMIGLSASTVFRHFVWMRKHNIVAYYHVRLNNASGTTKYYYADINDHKMLTKTIKDKIKHKRVLKVID
;
A
#
# COMPACT_ATOMS: atom_id res chain seq x y z
N MET A 1 10.76 -29.28 -2.64
CA MET A 1 9.66 -28.70 -3.44
C MET A 1 10.32 -27.83 -4.50
N ASP A 2 9.93 -27.89 -5.78
CA ASP A 2 10.49 -27.00 -6.79
C ASP A 2 10.06 -25.56 -6.45
N VAL A 3 11.03 -24.71 -6.08
CA VAL A 3 10.76 -23.34 -5.59
C VAL A 3 9.94 -22.54 -6.60
N LEU A 4 10.10 -22.81 -7.90
CA LEU A 4 9.36 -22.15 -8.97
C LEU A 4 7.87 -22.57 -9.07
N LYS A 5 7.46 -23.62 -8.34
CA LYS A 5 6.07 -24.08 -8.23
C LYS A 5 5.34 -23.50 -7.01
N LYS A 6 6.01 -22.67 -6.21
CA LYS A 6 5.48 -22.06 -4.96
C LYS A 6 4.08 -21.44 -5.12
N TYR A 7 3.75 -20.92 -6.30
CA TYR A 7 2.48 -20.23 -6.55
C TYR A 7 1.56 -20.97 -7.54
N ASP A 8 1.88 -22.19 -7.96
CA ASP A 8 1.13 -22.90 -9.01
C ASP A 8 -0.30 -23.26 -8.55
N GLU A 9 -0.47 -23.59 -7.28
CA GLU A 9 -1.75 -23.96 -6.68
C GLU A 9 -2.56 -22.75 -6.16
N LEU A 10 -1.98 -21.54 -6.20
CA LEU A 10 -2.61 -20.35 -5.64
C LEU A 10 -3.74 -19.86 -6.56
N LYS A 11 -4.99 -20.13 -6.17
CA LYS A 11 -6.20 -19.65 -6.86
C LYS A 11 -6.68 -18.34 -6.24
N LEU A 12 -6.38 -17.22 -6.89
CA LEU A 12 -6.89 -15.90 -6.50
C LEU A 12 -8.01 -15.47 -7.44
N THR A 13 -9.07 -14.88 -6.87
CA THR A 13 -10.14 -14.26 -7.65
C THR A 13 -9.61 -13.03 -8.37
N LYS A 14 -9.78 -12.98 -9.70
CA LYS A 14 -9.41 -11.82 -10.52
C LYS A 14 -10.15 -10.58 -10.04
N GLN A 15 -9.41 -9.57 -9.60
CA GLN A 15 -9.98 -8.32 -9.11
C GLN A 15 -10.43 -7.46 -10.30
N ARG A 16 -11.71 -7.12 -10.35
CA ARG A 16 -12.28 -6.20 -11.36
C ARG A 16 -12.34 -4.75 -10.91
N TYR A 17 -12.23 -4.53 -9.59
CA TYR A 17 -12.33 -3.23 -8.96
C TYR A 17 -11.01 -2.88 -8.31
N PHE A 18 -10.58 -1.63 -8.46
CA PHE A 18 -9.38 -1.09 -7.83
C PHE A 18 -9.59 0.39 -7.53
N ALA A 19 -8.89 0.86 -6.50
CA ALA A 19 -8.73 2.28 -6.23
C ALA A 19 -7.48 2.81 -6.91
N LEU A 20 -7.45 4.12 -7.21
CA LEU A 20 -6.33 4.80 -7.84
C LEU A 20 -5.71 5.80 -6.86
N ILE A 21 -4.39 5.77 -6.72
CA ILE A 21 -3.62 6.75 -5.96
C ILE A 21 -2.71 7.51 -6.94
N PRO A 22 -2.75 8.84 -6.97
CA PRO A 22 -1.88 9.64 -7.84
C PRO A 22 -0.42 9.48 -7.42
N LYS A 23 0.50 9.45 -8.39
CA LYS A 23 1.94 9.34 -8.10
C LYS A 23 2.56 10.61 -7.52
N THR A 24 1.93 11.77 -7.70
CA THR A 24 2.34 13.07 -7.12
C THR A 24 2.48 13.01 -5.60
N ILE A 25 1.75 12.10 -4.94
CA ILE A 25 1.78 11.92 -3.48
C ILE A 25 3.18 11.59 -2.92
N PHE A 26 4.08 11.06 -3.76
CA PHE A 26 5.47 10.78 -3.37
C PHE A 26 6.42 11.97 -3.57
N ILE A 27 5.96 13.04 -4.21
CA ILE A 27 6.76 14.23 -4.55
C ILE A 27 6.48 15.35 -3.55
N ASP A 28 5.26 15.45 -3.04
CA ASP A 28 4.80 16.55 -2.18
C ASP A 28 5.33 16.52 -0.74
N GLY A 29 6.36 15.70 -0.46
CA GLY A 29 7.02 15.66 0.84
C GLY A 29 6.18 15.05 1.97
N LEU A 30 5.09 14.35 1.64
CA LEU A 30 4.21 13.72 2.61
C LEU A 30 4.90 12.59 3.38
N SER A 31 4.56 12.47 4.65
CA SER A 31 5.01 11.41 5.54
C SER A 31 4.48 10.04 5.11
N ALA A 32 5.22 8.96 5.43
CA ALA A 32 4.73 7.59 5.21
C ALA A 32 3.35 7.35 5.86
N GLN A 33 3.04 8.03 6.96
CA GLN A 33 1.75 7.91 7.62
C GLN A 33 0.65 8.60 6.81
N ALA A 34 0.92 9.79 6.26
CA ALA A 34 -0.01 10.50 5.37
C ALA A 34 -0.29 9.72 4.08
N ILE A 35 0.75 9.24 3.40
CA ILE A 35 0.58 8.41 2.19
C ILE A 35 -0.26 7.16 2.50
N GLY A 36 0.04 6.49 3.62
CA GLY A 36 -0.71 5.32 4.07
C GLY A 36 -2.16 5.64 4.44
N LEU A 37 -2.38 6.78 5.10
CA LEU A 37 -3.72 7.21 5.50
C LEU A 37 -4.56 7.60 4.28
N TYR A 38 -3.98 8.31 3.32
CA TYR A 38 -4.64 8.64 2.07
C TYR A 38 -5.08 7.38 1.32
N ALA A 39 -4.20 6.39 1.17
CA ALA A 39 -4.55 5.11 0.56
C ALA A 39 -5.71 4.40 1.25
N TYR A 40 -5.74 4.45 2.58
CA TYR A 40 -6.85 3.95 3.38
C TYR A 40 -8.14 4.76 3.14
N LEU A 41 -8.09 6.09 3.13
CA LEU A 41 -9.26 6.94 2.91
C LEU A 41 -9.85 6.76 1.51
N VAL A 42 -9.02 6.68 0.48
CA VAL A 42 -9.46 6.37 -0.90
C VAL A 42 -10.14 4.99 -0.93
N PHE A 43 -9.54 3.99 -0.29
CA PHE A 43 -10.13 2.65 -0.21
C PHE A 43 -11.51 2.66 0.48
N LYS A 44 -11.66 3.38 1.60
CA LYS A 44 -12.94 3.48 2.33
C LYS A 44 -13.99 4.32 1.59
N SER A 45 -13.56 5.29 0.79
CA SER A 45 -14.43 6.16 -0.02
C SER A 45 -14.87 5.53 -1.33
N ALA A 46 -14.09 4.60 -1.89
CA ALA A 46 -14.36 3.96 -3.18
C ALA A 46 -15.75 3.27 -3.30
N PRO A 47 -16.27 2.54 -2.29
CA PRO A 47 -17.60 1.92 -2.38
C PRO A 47 -18.76 2.90 -2.07
N GLN A 48 -18.47 4.15 -1.72
CA GLN A 48 -19.49 5.11 -1.26
C GLN A 48 -20.06 5.95 -2.40
N THR A 49 -21.24 6.54 -2.15
CA THR A 49 -21.86 7.51 -3.06
C THR A 49 -20.98 8.75 -3.25
N GLN A 50 -20.95 9.29 -4.47
CA GLN A 50 -20.20 10.50 -4.77
C GLN A 50 -20.91 11.75 -4.23
N PHE A 51 -20.15 12.69 -3.67
CA PHE A 51 -20.62 14.02 -3.29
C PHE A 51 -20.12 15.03 -4.33
N ASN A 52 -21.03 15.68 -5.07
CA ASN A 52 -20.69 16.59 -6.17
C ASN A 52 -19.68 15.98 -7.18
N GLY A 53 -19.88 14.70 -7.53
CA GLY A 53 -18.98 13.96 -8.43
C GLY A 53 -17.63 13.55 -7.82
N LYS A 54 -17.37 13.87 -6.54
CA LYS A 54 -16.16 13.47 -5.81
C LYS A 54 -16.43 12.25 -4.93
N GLN A 55 -15.44 11.36 -4.82
CA GLN A 55 -15.51 10.26 -3.85
C GLN A 55 -15.41 10.82 -2.43
N GLY A 56 -16.20 10.29 -1.51
CA GLY A 56 -16.12 10.71 -0.11
C GLY A 56 -16.60 9.64 0.85
N TRP A 57 -16.15 9.76 2.09
CA TRP A 57 -16.56 8.91 3.20
C TRP A 57 -17.27 9.76 4.25
N GLN A 58 -18.56 9.46 4.44
CA GLN A 58 -19.44 10.24 5.30
C GLN A 58 -19.43 9.75 6.75
N ASN A 59 -19.77 10.66 7.67
CA ASN A 59 -20.00 10.34 9.09
C ASN A 59 -18.84 9.55 9.70
N VAL A 60 -17.60 10.00 9.48
CA VAL A 60 -16.41 9.42 10.08
C VAL A 60 -15.98 10.23 11.30
N SER A 61 -15.35 9.56 12.28
CA SER A 61 -14.70 10.22 13.41
C SER A 61 -13.25 9.78 13.52
N PHE A 62 -12.40 10.60 14.15
CA PHE A 62 -10.99 10.24 14.39
C PHE A 62 -10.86 8.94 15.18
N ARG A 63 -11.77 8.73 16.13
CA ARG A 63 -11.84 7.50 16.94
C ARG A 63 -12.14 6.28 16.08
N TYR A 64 -13.11 6.39 15.17
CA TYR A 64 -13.43 5.32 14.24
C TYR A 64 -12.23 4.95 13.37
N ILE A 65 -11.53 5.94 12.81
CA ILE A 65 -10.31 5.71 12.01
C ILE A 65 -9.26 4.97 12.85
N CYS A 66 -9.03 5.40 14.09
CA CYS A 66 -8.07 4.76 14.99
C CYS A 66 -8.44 3.30 15.32
N GLN A 67 -9.74 3.00 15.47
CA GLN A 67 -10.21 1.65 15.76
C GLN A 67 -10.07 0.73 14.54
N ASP A 68 -10.47 1.21 13.36
CA ASP A 68 -10.43 0.41 12.12
C ASP A 68 -8.98 0.11 11.70
N LEU A 69 -8.07 1.06 11.88
CA LEU A 69 -6.63 0.87 11.65
C LEU A 69 -5.91 0.12 12.79
N SER A 70 -6.63 -0.29 13.84
CA SER A 70 -6.07 -0.93 15.04
C SER A 70 -4.91 -0.13 15.67
N LEU A 71 -5.01 1.21 15.67
CA LEU A 71 -4.04 2.14 16.29
C LEU A 71 -4.22 2.29 17.79
N SER A 72 -5.32 1.77 18.32
CA SER A 72 -5.60 1.71 19.76
C SER A 72 -5.93 0.28 20.17
N ASN A 73 -5.68 -0.04 21.44
CA ASN A 73 -5.97 -1.36 21.97
C ASN A 73 -7.50 -1.56 21.98
N LYS A 74 -8.01 -2.63 21.36
CA LYS A 74 -9.46 -2.89 21.19
C LYS A 74 -10.24 -2.89 22.51
N ASN A 75 -9.56 -3.12 23.63
CA ASN A 75 -10.16 -3.20 24.97
C ASN A 75 -10.08 -1.87 25.76
N ALA A 76 -9.42 -0.84 25.25
CA ALA A 76 -9.39 0.45 25.91
C ALA A 76 -10.63 1.24 25.49
N GLN A 77 -11.63 1.34 26.39
CA GLN A 77 -12.77 2.24 26.22
C GLN A 77 -12.36 3.72 26.02
N ASN A 78 -11.09 4.05 26.29
CA ASN A 78 -10.45 5.30 25.92
C ASN A 78 -9.44 5.05 24.79
N THR A 79 -9.84 5.37 23.55
CA THR A 79 -8.88 5.50 22.45
C THR A 79 -7.83 6.53 22.86
N ASN A 80 -6.56 6.12 22.86
CA ASN A 80 -5.46 6.94 23.35
C ASN A 80 -5.46 8.31 22.64
N SER A 81 -5.52 9.41 23.41
CA SER A 81 -5.50 10.79 22.92
C SER A 81 -4.37 11.03 21.91
N TYR A 82 -3.21 10.39 22.12
CA TYR A 82 -2.08 10.45 21.20
C TYR A 82 -2.37 9.87 19.81
N ALA A 83 -3.11 8.76 19.70
CA ALA A 83 -3.45 8.16 18.41
C ALA A 83 -4.45 9.02 17.65
N VAL A 84 -5.43 9.59 18.35
CA VAL A 84 -6.40 10.54 17.80
C VAL A 84 -5.69 11.78 17.28
N LYS A 85 -4.81 12.38 18.09
CA LYS A 85 -3.99 13.54 17.69
C LYS A 85 -3.08 13.22 16.51
N GLY A 86 -2.52 12.01 16.46
CA GLY A 86 -1.74 11.52 15.32
C GLY A 86 -2.57 11.52 14.03
N ILE A 87 -3.76 10.91 14.05
CA ILE A 87 -4.66 10.92 12.88
C ILE A 87 -5.10 12.34 12.51
N GLN A 88 -5.39 13.21 13.48
CA GLN A 88 -5.71 14.62 13.22
C GLN A 88 -4.58 15.32 12.48
N ASN A 89 -3.35 15.21 12.98
CA ASN A 89 -2.19 15.81 12.33
C ASN A 89 -1.98 15.26 10.91
N THR A 90 -2.12 13.94 10.72
CA THR A 90 -1.97 13.32 9.40
C THR A 90 -3.09 13.72 8.43
N LEU A 91 -4.32 13.94 8.92
CA LEU A 91 -5.41 14.48 8.08
C LEU A 91 -5.15 15.93 7.69
N ASN A 92 -4.67 16.76 8.63
CA ASN A 92 -4.29 18.14 8.33
C ASN A 92 -3.17 18.19 7.28
N GLU A 93 -2.16 17.33 7.41
CA GLU A 93 -1.07 17.19 6.42
C GLU A 93 -1.61 16.90 5.01
N LEU A 94 -2.60 16.00 4.90
CA LEU A 94 -3.23 15.68 3.61
C LEU A 94 -4.14 16.79 3.08
N GLU A 95 -4.79 17.54 3.98
CA GLU A 95 -5.66 18.67 3.61
C GLU A 95 -4.85 19.89 3.16
N GLU A 96 -3.75 20.20 3.86
CA GLU A 96 -2.77 21.24 3.49
C GLU A 96 -2.12 20.94 2.13
N ALA A 97 -1.82 19.68 1.85
CA ALA A 97 -1.33 19.23 0.55
C ALA A 97 -2.44 19.10 -0.52
N GLY A 98 -3.70 19.39 -0.19
CA GLY A 98 -4.81 19.43 -1.14
C GLY A 98 -5.38 18.07 -1.57
N TYR A 99 -4.94 16.95 -0.97
CA TYR A 99 -5.40 15.61 -1.33
C TYR A 99 -6.82 15.28 -0.85
N ILE A 100 -7.23 15.90 0.26
CA ILE A 100 -8.56 15.72 0.85
C ILE A 100 -9.16 17.06 1.28
N THR A 101 -10.45 17.06 1.54
CA THR A 101 -11.14 18.12 2.28
C THR A 101 -11.95 17.48 3.40
N THR A 102 -11.87 18.02 4.61
CA THR A 102 -12.67 17.57 5.75
C THR A 102 -13.83 18.55 6.00
N ASN A 103 -15.05 18.04 6.14
CA ASN A 103 -16.23 18.85 6.46
C ASN A 103 -16.82 18.41 7.80
N HIS A 104 -16.59 19.21 8.85
CA HIS A 104 -17.05 18.90 10.20
C HIS A 104 -18.51 19.29 10.41
N TYR A 105 -19.28 18.36 11.00
CA TYR A 105 -20.66 18.62 11.38
C TYR A 105 -20.71 19.56 12.58
N LYS A 106 -21.02 20.84 12.34
CA LYS A 106 -21.14 21.85 13.41
C LYS A 106 -22.19 21.49 14.47
N TRP A 107 -23.19 20.69 14.12
CA TRP A 107 -24.37 20.39 14.94
C TRP A 107 -24.30 19.07 15.75
N ILE A 108 -23.36 18.16 15.47
CA ILE A 108 -23.24 16.84 16.16
C ILE A 108 -21.94 16.73 16.98
N SER A 109 -21.38 17.88 17.40
CA SER A 109 -20.02 18.04 17.89
C SER A 109 -18.97 17.80 16.80
N LYS A 110 -17.89 18.58 16.80
CA LYS A 110 -16.81 18.56 15.79
C LYS A 110 -16.08 17.21 15.67
N THR A 111 -16.53 16.17 16.39
CA THR A 111 -15.96 14.81 16.37
C THR A 111 -16.29 14.05 15.09
N TRP A 112 -17.42 14.35 14.45
CA TRP A 112 -17.85 13.71 13.21
C TRP A 112 -17.64 14.66 12.03
N PHE A 113 -17.16 14.09 10.93
CA PHE A 113 -16.88 14.82 9.70
C PHE A 113 -17.04 13.92 8.48
N ASN A 114 -17.08 14.56 7.32
CA ASN A 114 -16.94 13.89 6.03
C ASN A 114 -15.52 14.06 5.53
N VAL A 115 -14.97 13.02 4.91
CA VAL A 115 -13.73 13.11 4.13
C VAL A 115 -14.11 13.11 2.66
N ILE A 116 -13.67 14.12 1.92
CA ILE A 116 -13.85 14.21 0.47
C ILE A 116 -12.48 14.03 -0.17
N ILE A 117 -12.34 13.08 -1.07
CA ILE A 117 -11.12 12.90 -1.86
C ILE A 117 -11.12 13.94 -2.97
N ASN A 118 -10.09 14.78 -3.00
CA ASN A 118 -9.98 15.77 -4.06
C ASN A 118 -9.54 15.10 -5.37
N PRO A 119 -10.10 15.53 -6.52
CA PRO A 119 -9.65 15.05 -7.80
C PRO A 119 -8.20 15.50 -7.99
N VAL A 120 -7.32 14.54 -8.27
CA VAL A 120 -5.92 14.81 -8.59
C VAL A 120 -5.74 14.65 -10.09
N ASP A 121 -4.86 15.47 -10.68
CA ASP A 121 -4.55 15.40 -12.09
C ASP A 121 -4.10 13.99 -12.46
N LYS A 122 -4.62 13.49 -13.59
CA LYS A 122 -4.42 12.14 -14.10
C LYS A 122 -3.22 12.00 -15.01
N SER A 123 -2.58 13.11 -15.36
CA SER A 123 -1.43 13.19 -16.26
C SER A 123 -0.21 12.40 -15.76
N ASP A 124 0.08 12.43 -14.45
CA ASP A 124 1.29 11.82 -13.86
C ASP A 124 1.19 10.31 -13.55
N GLY A 125 0.05 9.70 -13.89
CA GLY A 125 -0.21 8.28 -13.68
C GLY A 125 -0.56 7.89 -12.24
N PHE A 126 -0.88 6.60 -12.05
CA PHE A 126 -1.50 6.09 -10.82
C PHE A 126 -0.92 4.78 -10.34
N ALA A 127 -0.93 4.58 -9.03
CA ALA A 127 -0.86 3.27 -8.41
C ALA A 127 -2.27 2.68 -8.26
N THR A 128 -2.44 1.41 -8.64
CA THR A 128 -3.69 0.68 -8.47
C THR A 128 -3.67 -0.11 -7.16
N LEU A 129 -4.72 0.05 -6.34
CA LEU A 129 -4.89 -0.67 -5.07
C LEU A 129 -6.05 -1.67 -5.17
N TYR A 130 -5.80 -2.92 -4.79
CA TYR A 130 -6.81 -3.96 -4.84
C TYR A 130 -7.52 -4.14 -3.49
N PRO A 131 -8.87 -4.20 -3.46
CA PRO A 131 -9.65 -4.35 -2.24
C PRO A 131 -9.25 -5.55 -1.38
N ASN A 132 -9.00 -6.70 -2.01
CA ASN A 132 -8.59 -7.90 -1.28
C ASN A 132 -7.26 -7.70 -0.52
N VAL A 133 -6.30 -7.02 -1.13
CA VAL A 133 -5.00 -6.73 -0.51
C VAL A 133 -5.14 -5.68 0.59
N MET A 134 -5.90 -4.61 0.34
CA MET A 134 -6.18 -3.58 1.33
C MET A 134 -6.86 -4.16 2.57
N ASN A 135 -7.85 -5.04 2.38
CA ASN A 135 -8.51 -5.75 3.47
C ASN A 135 -7.54 -6.68 4.23
N GLN A 136 -6.63 -7.37 3.55
CA GLN A 136 -5.61 -8.17 4.25
C GLN A 136 -4.66 -7.30 5.06
N LEU A 137 -4.25 -6.13 4.53
CA LEU A 137 -3.45 -5.15 5.27
C LEU A 137 -4.18 -4.65 6.52
N LEU A 138 -5.48 -4.34 6.42
CA LEU A 138 -6.31 -3.94 7.57
C LEU A 138 -6.46 -5.06 8.60
N ASN A 139 -6.85 -6.25 8.16
CA ASN A 139 -7.26 -7.34 9.05
C ASN A 139 -6.09 -8.05 9.71
N ARG A 140 -4.92 -8.09 9.05
CA ARG A 140 -3.75 -8.82 9.54
C ARG A 140 -2.75 -7.94 10.24
N ALA A 141 -2.83 -6.62 10.11
CA ALA A 141 -1.84 -5.73 10.69
C ALA A 141 -1.71 -5.96 12.20
N ASP A 142 -0.55 -6.47 12.61
CA ASP A 142 -0.14 -6.41 14.00
C ASP A 142 -0.15 -4.93 14.42
N ARG A 143 -0.93 -4.69 15.49
CA ARG A 143 -1.37 -3.44 16.11
C ARG A 143 -0.47 -2.21 15.85
N GLY A 144 -1.09 -1.05 15.60
CA GLY A 144 -0.44 0.25 15.70
C GLY A 144 -0.02 0.92 14.38
N SER A 145 0.83 1.94 14.48
CA SER A 145 1.20 2.86 13.40
C SER A 145 1.91 2.20 12.20
N ASN A 146 2.35 0.95 12.34
CA ASN A 146 2.93 0.17 11.26
C ASN A 146 1.92 -0.18 10.16
N THR A 147 0.62 -0.21 10.48
CA THR A 147 -0.45 -0.41 9.48
C THR A 147 -0.35 0.63 8.36
N LEU A 148 -0.27 1.92 8.70
CA LEU A 148 -0.16 3.01 7.73
C LEU A 148 1.13 2.94 6.93
N LYS A 149 2.27 2.63 7.57
CA LYS A 149 3.55 2.45 6.86
C LYS A 149 3.51 1.29 5.85
N ARG A 150 2.81 0.20 6.18
CA ARG A 150 2.61 -0.92 5.25
C ARG A 150 1.70 -0.52 4.08
N PHE A 151 0.66 0.28 4.32
CA PHE A 151 -0.13 0.89 3.23
C PHE A 151 0.74 1.74 2.31
N ALA A 152 1.53 2.66 2.88
CA ALA A 152 2.44 3.50 2.08
C ALA A 152 3.44 2.67 1.27
N LEU A 153 4.04 1.64 1.87
CA LEU A 153 4.95 0.75 1.13
C LEU A 153 4.22 -0.01 0.02
N TYR A 154 3.01 -0.50 0.27
CA TYR A 154 2.21 -1.17 -0.76
C TYR A 154 1.90 -0.22 -1.93
N VAL A 155 1.55 1.03 -1.64
CA VAL A 155 1.25 2.06 -2.64
C VAL A 155 2.51 2.42 -3.43
N ALA A 156 3.65 2.62 -2.77
CA ALA A 156 4.94 2.85 -3.42
C ALA A 156 5.32 1.69 -4.33
N MET A 157 5.19 0.45 -3.84
CA MET A 157 5.39 -0.76 -4.63
C MET A 157 4.49 -0.76 -5.89
N ARG A 158 3.19 -0.51 -5.75
CA ARG A 158 2.25 -0.50 -6.89
C ARG A 158 2.52 0.63 -7.88
N SER A 159 3.06 1.76 -7.44
CA SER A 159 3.44 2.87 -8.33
C SER A 159 4.60 2.53 -9.28
N CYS A 160 5.40 1.50 -8.97
CA CYS A 160 6.43 0.99 -9.86
C CYS A 160 5.87 0.11 -11.00
N THR A 161 4.58 -0.20 -10.99
CA THR A 161 3.92 -1.05 -11.98
C THR A 161 2.99 -0.23 -12.88
N PHE A 162 2.85 -0.63 -14.14
CA PHE A 162 1.94 -0.02 -15.11
C PHE A 162 0.90 -1.05 -15.56
N SER A 163 -0.38 -0.71 -15.44
CA SER A 163 -1.50 -1.63 -15.69
C SER A 163 -1.51 -2.25 -17.09
N ASN A 164 -0.97 -1.53 -18.08
CA ASN A 164 -1.01 -1.89 -19.50
C ASN A 164 0.25 -2.65 -19.97
N ASP A 165 1.24 -2.85 -19.10
CA ASP A 165 2.48 -3.55 -19.44
C ASP A 165 2.70 -4.72 -18.47
N ASP A 166 2.49 -5.93 -18.98
CA ASP A 166 2.71 -7.17 -18.23
C ASP A 166 4.15 -7.31 -17.72
N SER A 167 5.14 -6.74 -18.43
CA SER A 167 6.54 -6.78 -17.99
C SER A 167 6.82 -5.87 -16.79
N SER A 168 5.97 -4.86 -16.57
CA SER A 168 6.07 -3.91 -15.46
C SER A 168 5.47 -4.42 -14.14
N LYS A 169 4.75 -5.55 -14.14
CA LYS A 169 4.11 -6.13 -12.95
C LYS A 169 5.11 -6.75 -11.96
N VAL A 170 6.36 -6.90 -12.37
CA VAL A 170 7.45 -7.42 -11.53
C VAL A 170 8.36 -6.29 -11.08
N ILE A 171 8.46 -6.15 -9.76
CA ILE A 171 9.12 -5.04 -9.10
C ILE A 171 10.51 -5.50 -8.68
N GLY A 172 11.50 -4.96 -9.38
CA GLY A 172 12.91 -5.09 -9.05
C GLY A 172 13.47 -3.89 -8.28
N ALA A 173 12.63 -2.97 -7.81
CA ALA A 173 13.06 -1.81 -7.03
C ALA A 173 13.72 -2.24 -5.71
N THR A 174 14.76 -1.52 -5.29
CA THR A 174 15.47 -1.83 -4.04
C THR A 174 14.69 -1.29 -2.84
N PRO A 175 14.87 -1.87 -1.63
CA PRO A 175 14.31 -1.30 -0.41
C PRO A 175 14.71 0.16 -0.19
N THR A 176 15.92 0.55 -0.61
CA THR A 176 16.39 1.94 -0.58
C THR A 176 15.57 2.84 -1.49
N TYR A 177 15.33 2.43 -2.75
CA TYR A 177 14.53 3.21 -3.67
C TYR A 177 13.11 3.44 -3.14
N LEU A 178 12.44 2.37 -2.72
CA LEU A 178 11.09 2.47 -2.16
C LEU A 178 11.06 3.25 -0.85
N GLY A 179 12.11 3.13 -0.03
CA GLY A 179 12.27 3.88 1.21
C GLY A 179 12.37 5.38 0.97
N ASN A 180 13.14 5.79 -0.03
CA ASN A 180 13.28 7.19 -0.42
C ASN A 180 11.94 7.79 -0.87
N MET A 181 11.09 7.03 -1.57
CA MET A 181 9.77 7.50 -2.02
C MET A 181 8.81 7.84 -0.87
N ILE A 182 8.96 7.20 0.30
CA ILE A 182 8.02 7.33 1.42
C ILE A 182 8.69 7.80 2.71
N GLY A 183 9.95 8.26 2.64
CA GLY A 183 10.70 8.73 3.81
C GLY A 183 10.98 7.65 4.87
N LEU A 184 11.23 6.40 4.46
CA LEU A 184 11.59 5.29 5.36
C LEU A 184 12.99 4.75 5.08
N SER A 185 13.70 4.30 6.12
CA SER A 185 14.98 3.61 5.94
C SER A 185 14.82 2.29 5.19
N ALA A 186 15.84 1.90 4.43
CA ALA A 186 15.87 0.62 3.71
C ALA A 186 15.64 -0.58 4.64
N SER A 187 16.17 -0.54 5.86
CA SER A 187 15.95 -1.58 6.88
C SER A 187 14.50 -1.68 7.33
N THR A 188 13.80 -0.55 7.46
CA THR A 188 12.37 -0.51 7.80
C THR A 188 11.52 -1.05 6.65
N VAL A 189 11.82 -0.64 5.41
CA VAL A 189 11.17 -1.19 4.21
C VAL A 189 11.36 -2.70 4.12
N PHE A 190 12.59 -3.20 4.34
CA PHE A 190 12.86 -4.63 4.34
C PHE A 190 12.05 -5.38 5.39
N ARG A 191 11.95 -4.87 6.63
CA ARG A 191 11.10 -5.46 7.68
C ARG A 191 9.63 -5.51 7.28
N HIS A 192 9.11 -4.46 6.67
CA HIS A 192 7.74 -4.47 6.16
C HIS A 192 7.55 -5.47 5.02
N PHE A 193 8.52 -5.63 4.10
CA PHE A 193 8.47 -6.70 3.10
C PHE A 193 8.52 -8.10 3.69
N VAL A 194 9.36 -8.37 4.70
CA VAL A 194 9.36 -9.65 5.43
C VAL A 194 7.95 -9.95 5.94
N TRP A 195 7.32 -8.95 6.57
CA TRP A 195 5.95 -9.07 7.06
C TRP A 195 4.94 -9.32 5.92
N MET A 196 4.96 -8.51 4.85
CA MET A 196 4.04 -8.64 3.72
C MET A 196 4.15 -10.01 3.03
N ARG A 197 5.36 -10.58 2.96
CA ARG A 197 5.60 -11.94 2.46
C ARG A 197 4.94 -12.99 3.35
N LYS A 198 5.14 -12.91 4.68
CA LYS A 198 4.53 -13.84 5.65
C LYS A 198 3.00 -13.84 5.59
N HIS A 199 2.40 -12.71 5.22
CA HIS A 199 0.96 -12.55 5.19
C HIS A 199 0.33 -12.68 3.78
N ASN A 200 1.09 -13.12 2.77
CA ASN A 200 0.64 -13.29 1.38
C ASN A 200 0.08 -12.00 0.75
N ILE A 201 0.60 -10.84 1.15
CA ILE A 201 0.29 -9.55 0.54
C ILE A 201 1.04 -9.38 -0.79
N VAL A 202 2.28 -9.89 -0.84
CA VAL A 202 3.16 -9.82 -2.00
C VAL A 202 3.67 -11.21 -2.34
N ALA A 203 3.79 -11.47 -3.64
CA ALA A 203 4.58 -12.58 -4.15
C ALA A 203 6.05 -12.16 -4.23
N TYR A 204 6.95 -13.10 -3.99
CA TYR A 204 8.39 -12.85 -4.11
C TYR A 204 9.18 -14.08 -4.58
N TYR A 205 10.35 -13.80 -5.17
CA TYR A 205 11.46 -14.73 -5.29
C TYR A 205 12.75 -14.06 -4.84
N HIS A 206 13.54 -14.76 -4.03
CA HIS A 206 14.94 -14.42 -3.76
C HIS A 206 15.80 -15.13 -4.79
N VAL A 207 16.67 -14.41 -5.49
CA VAL A 207 17.44 -15.01 -6.58
C VAL A 207 18.91 -14.62 -6.50
N ARG A 208 19.78 -15.49 -7.03
CA ARG A 208 21.18 -15.19 -7.30
C ARG A 208 21.32 -14.76 -8.76
N LEU A 209 21.88 -13.57 -8.98
CA LEU A 209 22.11 -13.04 -10.32
C LEU A 209 23.32 -13.72 -10.97
N ASN A 210 23.30 -13.80 -12.30
CA ASN A 210 24.44 -14.27 -13.06
C ASN A 210 25.40 -13.11 -13.35
N ASN A 211 26.17 -12.72 -12.32
CA ASN A 211 27.22 -11.71 -12.43
C ASN A 211 28.47 -12.18 -11.64
N ALA A 212 29.61 -11.55 -11.90
CA ALA A 212 30.89 -11.94 -11.30
C ALA A 212 30.85 -11.95 -9.76
N SER A 213 30.11 -11.02 -9.16
CA SER A 213 29.97 -10.90 -7.70
C SER A 213 28.95 -11.88 -7.10
N GLY A 214 28.19 -12.60 -7.92
CA GLY A 214 27.11 -13.50 -7.50
C GLY A 214 26.05 -12.84 -6.62
N THR A 215 25.74 -11.56 -6.85
CA THR A 215 24.85 -10.81 -5.96
C THR A 215 23.46 -11.42 -5.88
N THR A 216 22.80 -11.25 -4.74
CA THR A 216 21.42 -11.71 -4.56
C THR A 216 20.45 -10.55 -4.62
N LYS A 217 19.23 -10.83 -5.09
CA LYS A 217 18.17 -9.82 -5.25
C LYS A 217 16.81 -10.43 -4.97
N TYR A 218 15.92 -9.62 -4.41
CA TYR A 218 14.51 -9.95 -4.34
C TYR A 218 13.77 -9.33 -5.53
N TYR A 219 12.90 -10.13 -6.14
CA TYR A 219 11.88 -9.66 -7.07
C TYR A 219 10.52 -9.83 -6.40
N TYR A 220 9.73 -8.77 -6.42
CA TYR A 220 8.39 -8.75 -5.83
C TYR A 220 7.33 -8.57 -6.91
N ALA A 221 6.11 -8.97 -6.60
CA ALA A 221 4.91 -8.57 -7.31
C ALA A 221 3.77 -8.47 -6.30
N ASP A 222 2.69 -7.78 -6.68
CA ASP A 222 1.43 -7.96 -5.97
C ASP A 222 1.04 -9.44 -5.97
N ILE A 223 0.41 -9.93 -4.90
CA ILE A 223 0.02 -11.33 -4.83
C ILE A 223 -0.92 -11.73 -5.98
N ASN A 224 -1.74 -10.81 -6.49
CA ASN A 224 -2.60 -11.04 -7.64
C ASN A 224 -1.81 -11.26 -8.94
N ASP A 225 -0.57 -10.78 -9.00
CA ASP A 225 0.35 -10.86 -10.16
C ASP A 225 1.41 -11.98 -10.01
N HIS A 226 1.24 -12.91 -9.05
CA HIS A 226 2.20 -13.99 -8.77
C HIS A 226 2.58 -14.83 -9.99
N LYS A 227 1.63 -15.09 -10.92
CA LYS A 227 1.91 -15.86 -12.15
C LYS A 227 2.86 -15.13 -13.06
N MET A 228 2.72 -13.81 -13.16
CA MET A 228 3.63 -12.98 -13.95
C MET A 228 5.03 -13.00 -13.35
N LEU A 229 5.13 -12.89 -12.02
CA LEU A 229 6.40 -13.03 -11.32
C LEU A 229 7.09 -14.37 -11.64
N THR A 230 6.37 -15.50 -11.54
CA THR A 230 6.91 -16.81 -11.89
C THR A 230 7.37 -16.88 -13.34
N LYS A 231 6.56 -16.37 -14.29
CA LYS A 231 6.92 -16.30 -15.71
C LYS A 231 8.20 -15.49 -15.93
N THR A 232 8.28 -14.29 -15.37
CA THR A 232 9.45 -13.41 -15.49
C THR A 232 10.72 -14.01 -14.91
N ILE A 233 10.63 -14.72 -13.77
CA ILE A 233 11.82 -15.40 -13.20
C ILE A 233 12.25 -16.57 -14.09
N LYS A 234 11.32 -17.38 -14.59
CA LYS A 234 11.63 -18.46 -15.55
C LYS A 234 12.31 -17.91 -16.81
N ASP A 235 11.81 -16.80 -17.36
CA ASP A 235 12.41 -16.13 -18.51
C ASP A 235 13.83 -15.60 -18.19
N LYS A 236 14.03 -14.98 -17.01
CA LYS A 236 15.36 -14.50 -16.58
C LYS A 236 16.36 -15.64 -16.39
N ILE A 237 15.92 -16.82 -15.94
CA ILE A 237 16.76 -18.03 -15.84
C ILE A 237 17.10 -18.54 -17.25
N LYS A 238 16.11 -18.66 -18.14
CA LYS A 238 16.30 -19.09 -19.54
C LYS A 238 17.32 -18.20 -20.27
N HIS A 239 17.29 -16.90 -20.02
CA HIS A 239 18.21 -15.92 -20.60
C HIS A 239 19.51 -15.71 -19.80
N LYS A 240 19.84 -16.60 -18.85
CA LYS A 240 21.06 -16.57 -18.03
C LYS A 240 21.29 -15.24 -17.30
N ARG A 241 20.22 -14.49 -16.95
CA ARG A 241 20.30 -13.27 -16.12
C ARG A 241 20.19 -13.61 -14.62
N VAL A 242 19.49 -14.70 -14.30
CA VAL A 242 19.40 -15.30 -12.97
C VAL A 242 20.03 -16.68 -13.02
N LEU A 243 20.93 -16.97 -12.08
CA LEU A 243 21.55 -18.29 -11.94
C LEU A 243 20.58 -19.30 -11.33
N LYS A 244 19.98 -18.94 -10.19
CA LYS A 244 19.03 -19.77 -9.47
C LYS A 244 18.15 -18.95 -8.53
N VAL A 245 17.01 -19.53 -8.17
CA VAL A 245 16.20 -19.08 -7.04
C VAL A 245 16.81 -19.64 -5.75
N ILE A 246 16.81 -18.84 -4.70
CA ILE A 246 17.29 -19.16 -3.35
C ILE A 246 16.04 -19.36 -2.47
N ASP A 247 16.03 -20.41 -1.66
CA ASP A 247 15.00 -20.66 -0.65
C ASP A 247 15.12 -19.72 0.55
#